data_AF-A0A699R882-F1
#
_entry.id   AF-A0A699R882-F1
#
_cell.length_a   1.000
_cell.length_b   1.000
_cell.length_c   1.000
_cell.angle_alpha   90.00
_cell.angle_beta   90.00
_cell.angle_gamma   90.00
#
_symmetry.space_group_name_H-M   'P 1'
#
loop_
_entity.id
_entity.type
_entity.pdbx_description
1 polymer ?
#
loop_
_entity_poly.entity_id
_entity_poly.type
_entity_poly.pdbx_seq_one_letter_code
_entity_poly.pdbx_strand_id
1 'polypeptide(L)'
;MHSYSVALTWWNTHVQTVGHEAAYGMTWKTIMKMMTEKYCPRNEIRNLEMELWDLKVKGTDLASYTQRFQELALLCGRMFFKEADKIEKYVGGLLDMIHGSVVASKPKTMQ
;
A
#
# COMPACT_ATOMS: atom_id res chain seq x y z
N MET A 1 -9.07 -6.95 19.39
CA MET A 1 -8.55 -7.34 20.72
C MET A 1 -7.14 -7.94 20.67
N HIS A 2 -6.79 -8.81 19.71
CA HIS A 2 -5.45 -9.41 19.60
C HIS A 2 -4.30 -8.41 19.31
N SER A 3 -4.55 -7.32 18.59
CA SER A 3 -3.50 -6.32 18.28
C SER A 3 -3.12 -5.46 19.49
N TYR A 4 -4.09 -5.15 20.36
CA TYR A 4 -3.88 -4.31 21.54
C TYR A 4 -2.97 -4.99 22.57
N SER A 5 -3.15 -6.30 22.81
CA SER A 5 -2.31 -7.05 23.75
C SER A 5 -0.86 -7.16 23.27
N VAL A 6 -0.63 -7.32 21.96
CA VAL A 6 0.71 -7.41 21.38
C VAL A 6 1.43 -6.06 21.44
N ALA A 7 0.74 -4.95 21.16
CA ALA A 7 1.29 -3.60 21.26
C ALA A 7 1.66 -3.24 22.70
N LEU A 8 0.76 -3.52 23.65
CA LEU A 8 1.00 -3.25 25.07
C LEU A 8 2.16 -4.09 25.63
N THR A 9 2.22 -5.37 25.26
CA THR A 9 3.32 -6.26 25.68
C THR A 9 4.66 -5.74 25.18
N TRP A 10 4.74 -5.34 23.91
CA TRP A 10 5.96 -4.76 23.36
C TRP A 10 6.38 -3.47 24.08
N TRP A 11 5.44 -2.55 24.33
CA TRP A 11 5.75 -1.31 25.01
C TRP A 11 6.31 -1.57 26.42
N ASN A 12 5.71 -2.51 27.16
CA ASN A 12 6.20 -2.90 28.48
C ASN A 12 7.63 -3.47 28.42
N THR A 13 7.94 -4.32 27.43
CA THR A 13 9.31 -4.80 27.21
C THR A 13 10.27 -3.66 26.87
N HIS A 14 9.84 -2.68 26.06
CA HIS A 14 10.67 -1.53 25.71
C HIS A 14 11.00 -0.68 26.95
N VAL A 15 10.00 -0.36 27.77
CA VAL A 15 10.17 0.38 29.04
C VAL A 15 11.12 -0.35 29.99
N GLN A 16 11.03 -1.69 30.08
CA GLN A 16 11.98 -2.49 30.86
C GLN A 16 13.42 -2.40 30.33
N THR A 17 13.59 -2.32 29.01
CA THR A 17 14.90 -2.31 28.35
C THR A 17 15.61 -0.96 28.49
N VAL A 18 14.89 0.14 28.23
CA VAL A 18 15.50 1.48 28.23
C VAL A 18 15.39 2.20 29.58
N GLY A 19 14.57 1.67 30.50
CA GLY A 19 14.29 2.27 31.79
C GLY A 19 13.11 3.25 31.76
N HIS A 20 12.45 3.43 32.91
CA HIS A 20 11.24 4.25 33.02
C HIS A 20 11.50 5.71 32.65
N GLU A 21 12.53 6.35 33.19
CA GLU A 21 12.80 7.77 32.90
C GLU A 21 13.08 8.02 31.42
N ALA A 22 13.90 7.16 30.78
CA ALA A 22 14.21 7.31 29.36
C ALA A 22 12.98 7.04 28.48
N ALA A 23 12.18 6.01 28.80
CA ALA A 23 10.99 5.66 28.03
C ALA A 23 9.91 6.75 28.09
N TYR A 24 9.60 7.25 29.30
CA TYR A 24 8.59 8.30 29.47
C TYR A 24 9.11 9.70 29.11
N GLY A 25 10.43 9.88 29.03
CA GLY A 25 11.06 11.10 28.49
C GLY A 25 11.04 11.19 26.96
N MET A 26 10.63 10.14 26.24
CA MET A 26 10.56 10.16 24.78
C MET A 26 9.46 11.08 24.26
N THR A 27 9.74 11.78 23.16
CA THR A 27 8.71 12.56 22.46
C THR A 27 7.69 11.64 21.79
N TRP A 28 6.46 12.13 21.64
CA TRP A 28 5.40 11.44 20.89
C TRP A 28 5.82 11.07 19.46
N LYS A 29 6.61 11.94 18.81
CA LYS A 29 7.16 11.70 17.46
C LYS A 29 8.09 10.48 17.43
N THR A 30 8.91 10.29 18.46
CA THR A 30 9.80 9.12 18.60
C THR A 30 8.99 7.85 18.80
N ILE A 31 7.99 7.89 19.68
CA ILE A 31 7.10 6.74 19.94
C ILE A 31 6.36 6.33 18.67
N MET A 32 5.78 7.29 17.93
CA MET A 32 5.12 7.02 16.64
C MET A 32 6.08 6.41 15.62
N LYS A 33 7.32 6.90 15.56
CA LYS A 33 8.34 6.34 14.65
C LYS A 33 8.62 4.87 14.98
N MET A 34 8.85 4.55 16.26
CA MET A 34 9.12 3.16 16.69
C MET A 34 7.94 2.22 16.44
N MET A 35 6.72 2.67 16.72
CA MET A 35 5.50 1.91 16.44
C MET A 35 5.36 1.65 14.94
N THR A 36 5.65 2.65 14.11
CA THR A 36 5.61 2.53 12.65
C THR A 36 6.68 1.54 12.16
N GLU A 37 7.91 1.63 12.65
CA GLU A 37 9.00 0.71 12.27
C GLU A 37 8.68 -0.75 12.65
N LYS A 38 8.03 -0.96 13.79
CA LYS A 38 7.68 -2.31 14.27
C LYS A 38 6.47 -2.92 13.57
N TYR A 39 5.42 -2.13 13.33
CA TYR A 39 4.11 -2.63 12.87
C TYR A 39 3.77 -2.26 11.43
N CYS A 40 4.53 -1.35 10.81
CA CYS A 40 4.40 -0.99 9.40
C CYS A 40 5.78 -1.06 8.74
N PRO A 41 6.38 -2.26 8.70
CA PRO A 41 7.77 -2.40 8.32
C PRO A 41 7.94 -2.07 6.83
N ARG A 42 9.07 -1.44 6.47
CA ARG A 42 9.28 -0.86 5.13
C ARG A 42 9.21 -1.91 4.01
N ASN A 43 9.56 -3.16 4.29
CA ASN A 43 9.46 -4.27 3.34
C ASN A 43 8.00 -4.59 2.97
N GLU A 44 7.07 -4.54 3.93
CA GLU A 44 5.65 -4.75 3.66
C GLU A 44 5.09 -3.61 2.82
N ILE A 45 5.44 -2.37 3.16
CA ILE A 45 5.09 -1.21 2.31
C ILE A 45 5.65 -1.40 0.90
N ARG A 46 6.91 -1.81 0.76
CA ARG A 46 7.52 -2.06 -0.55
C ARG A 46 6.79 -3.17 -1.33
N ASN A 47 6.30 -4.20 -0.66
CA ASN A 47 5.51 -5.25 -1.31
C ASN A 47 4.19 -4.70 -1.85
N LEU A 48 3.51 -3.84 -1.09
CA LEU A 48 2.30 -3.15 -1.55
C LEU A 48 2.60 -2.18 -2.70
N GLU A 49 3.74 -1.47 -2.64
CA GLU A 49 4.21 -0.59 -3.72
C GLU A 49 4.45 -1.38 -5.03
N MET A 50 5.07 -2.56 -4.93
CA MET A 50 5.27 -3.47 -6.08
C MET A 50 3.94 -4.04 -6.59
N GLU A 51 3.03 -4.44 -5.70
CA GLU A 51 1.70 -4.91 -6.11
C GLU A 51 0.94 -3.83 -6.87
N LEU A 52 0.96 -2.58 -6.38
CA LEU A 52 0.34 -1.45 -7.05
C LEU A 52 1.00 -1.17 -8.41
N TRP A 53 2.33 -1.29 -8.48
CA TRP A 53 3.09 -1.14 -9.71
C TRP A 53 2.64 -2.15 -10.79
N ASP A 54 2.49 -3.43 -10.40
CA ASP A 54 2.11 -4.52 -11.31
C ASP A 54 0.60 -4.72 -11.45
N LEU A 55 -0.22 -3.92 -10.74
CA LEU A 55 -1.68 -4.06 -10.74
C LEU A 55 -2.27 -3.79 -12.12
N LYS A 56 -2.97 -4.79 -12.64
CA LYS A 56 -3.64 -4.82 -13.96
C LYS A 56 -5.02 -5.46 -13.82
N VAL A 57 -5.95 -5.10 -14.71
CA VAL A 57 -7.27 -5.74 -14.73
C VAL A 57 -7.13 -7.22 -15.07
N LYS A 58 -7.77 -8.09 -14.28
CA LYS A 58 -7.85 -9.53 -14.55
C LYS A 58 -9.19 -9.85 -15.20
N GLY A 59 -9.16 -10.24 -16.48
CA GLY A 59 -10.38 -10.51 -17.25
C GLY A 59 -11.21 -9.23 -17.46
N THR A 60 -12.49 -9.27 -17.10
CA THR A 60 -13.43 -8.14 -17.20
C THR A 60 -13.81 -7.54 -15.85
N ASP A 61 -13.18 -7.97 -14.75
CA ASP A 61 -13.55 -7.53 -13.40
C ASP A 61 -12.92 -6.18 -13.04
N LEU A 62 -13.56 -5.11 -13.55
CA LEU A 62 -13.17 -3.73 -13.27
C LEU A 62 -13.45 -3.33 -11.82
N ALA A 63 -14.48 -3.90 -11.18
CA ALA A 63 -14.87 -3.54 -9.83
C ALA A 63 -13.79 -3.95 -8.82
N SER A 64 -13.31 -5.19 -8.90
CA SER A 64 -12.22 -5.67 -8.04
C SER A 64 -10.92 -4.93 -8.31
N TYR A 65 -10.61 -4.60 -9.57
CA TYR A 65 -9.45 -3.76 -9.90
C TYR A 65 -9.54 -2.38 -9.24
N THR A 66 -10.69 -1.71 -9.37
CA THR A 66 -10.91 -0.37 -8.82
C THR A 66 -10.79 -0.37 -7.30
N GLN A 67 -11.44 -1.33 -6.64
CA GLN A 67 -11.37 -1.48 -5.19
C GLN A 67 -9.91 -1.70 -4.75
N ARG A 68 -9.21 -2.65 -5.38
CA ARG A 68 -7.83 -2.98 -5.00
C ARG A 68 -6.88 -1.81 -5.24
N PHE A 69 -7.05 -1.09 -6.34
CA PHE A 69 -6.27 0.11 -6.62
C PHE A 69 -6.47 1.18 -5.54
N GLN A 70 -7.71 1.44 -5.13
CA GLN A 70 -8.02 2.42 -4.07
C GLN A 70 -7.40 2.04 -2.73
N GLU A 71 -7.49 0.76 -2.33
CA GLU A 71 -6.85 0.25 -1.12
C GLU A 71 -5.33 0.45 -1.16
N LEU A 72 -4.68 0.04 -2.25
CA LEU A 72 -3.23 0.14 -2.42
C LEU A 72 -2.77 1.60 -2.51
N ALA A 73 -3.51 2.47 -3.20
CA ALA A 73 -3.18 3.89 -3.30
C ALA A 73 -3.28 4.61 -1.95
N LEU A 74 -4.20 4.20 -1.08
CA LEU A 74 -4.30 4.70 0.28
C LEU A 74 -3.10 4.28 1.13
N LEU A 75 -2.70 3.01 1.05
CA LEU A 75 -1.58 2.46 1.82
C LEU A 75 -0.22 2.96 1.29
N CYS A 76 -0.10 3.17 -0.02
CA CYS A 76 1.12 3.61 -0.71
C CYS A 76 1.06 5.10 -1.05
N GLY A 77 0.49 5.94 -0.19
CA GLY A 77 0.26 7.36 -0.49
C GLY A 77 1.52 8.16 -0.86
N ARG A 78 2.73 7.65 -0.55
CA ARG A 78 4.01 8.27 -0.95
C ARG A 78 4.43 7.97 -2.40
N MET A 79 3.77 7.04 -3.09
CA MET A 79 4.05 6.73 -4.50
C MET A 79 3.55 7.81 -5.47
N PHE A 80 2.55 8.59 -5.07
CA PHE A 80 1.94 9.60 -5.91
C PHE A 80 2.25 10.99 -5.38
N PHE A 81 2.94 11.79 -6.19
CA PHE A 81 3.24 13.18 -5.82
C PHE A 81 2.08 14.11 -6.18
N LYS A 82 1.30 13.75 -7.21
CA LYS A 82 0.12 14.47 -7.69
C LYS A 82 -1.04 13.49 -7.91
N GLU A 83 -2.27 14.01 -7.86
CA GLU A 83 -3.46 13.20 -8.21
C GLU A 83 -3.42 12.75 -9.69
N ALA A 84 -2.78 13.53 -10.57
CA ALA A 84 -2.58 13.15 -11.97
C ALA A 84 -1.77 11.84 -12.10
N ASP A 85 -0.69 11.68 -11.33
CA ASP A 85 0.15 10.47 -11.36
C ASP A 85 -0.65 9.22 -10.96
N LYS A 86 -1.57 9.39 -10.00
CA LYS A 86 -2.48 8.33 -9.54
C LYS A 86 -3.50 7.96 -10.60
N ILE A 87 -4.08 8.94 -11.29
CA ILE A 87 -5.00 8.72 -12.41
C ILE A 87 -4.27 8.01 -13.56
N GLU A 88 -3.07 8.45 -13.92
CA GLU A 88 -2.26 7.83 -14.97
C GLU A 88 -1.96 6.37 -14.65
N LYS A 89 -1.57 6.05 -13.40
CA LYS A 89 -1.33 4.67 -12.99
C LYS A 89 -2.59 3.80 -13.07
N TYR A 90 -3.74 4.35 -12.68
CA TYR A 90 -5.03 3.66 -12.78
C TYR A 90 -5.37 3.36 -14.25
N VAL A 91 -5.26 4.35 -15.14
CA VAL A 91 -5.52 4.18 -16.58
C VAL A 91 -4.54 3.18 -17.22
N GLY A 92 -3.26 3.21 -16.81
CA GLY A 92 -2.24 2.28 -17.28
C GLY A 92 -2.59 0.81 -17.04
N GLY A 93 -3.19 0.48 -15.89
CA GLY A 93 -3.63 -0.89 -15.59
C GLY A 93 -4.88 -1.34 -16.34
N LEU A 94 -5.66 -0.39 -16.91
CA LEU A 94 -6.83 -0.66 -17.76
C LEU A 94 -6.45 -0.96 -19.21
N LEU A 95 -5.39 -0.31 -19.72
CA LEU A 95 -4.98 -0.40 -21.13
C LEU A 95 -4.62 -1.83 -21.57
N ASP A 96 -4.18 -2.69 -20.66
CA ASP A 96 -3.94 -4.12 -20.94
C ASP A 96 -5.22 -4.87 -21.35
N MET A 97 -6.38 -4.49 -20.80
CA MET A 97 -7.66 -5.07 -21.18
C MET A 97 -8.01 -4.69 -22.63
N ILE A 98 -7.83 -3.42 -23.00
CA ILE A 98 -8.12 -2.92 -24.35
C ILE A 98 -7.18 -3.57 -25.36
N HIS A 99 -5.88 -3.62 -25.07
CA HIS A 99 -4.90 -4.27 -25.93
C HIS A 99 -5.21 -5.76 -26.11
N GLY A 100 -5.50 -6.48 -25.01
CA GLY A 100 -5.89 -7.89 -25.05
C GLY A 100 -7.16 -8.12 -25.89
N SER A 101 -8.18 -7.29 -25.71
CA SER A 101 -9.42 -7.34 -26.50
C SER A 101 -9.17 -7.09 -27.99
N VAL A 102 -8.36 -6.08 -28.34
CA VAL A 102 -8.01 -5.77 -29.74
C VAL A 102 -7.27 -6.94 -30.38
N VAL A 103 -6.24 -7.49 -29.73
CA VAL A 103 -5.48 -8.64 -30.24
C VAL A 103 -6.37 -9.88 -30.41
N ALA A 104 -7.24 -10.17 -29.44
CA ALA A 104 -8.16 -11.30 -29.52
C ALA A 104 -9.16 -11.15 -30.67
N SER A 105 -9.64 -9.93 -30.93
CA SER A 105 -10.64 -9.66 -31.97
C SER A 105 -10.12 -9.72 -33.41
N LYS A 106 -8.78 -9.74 -33.61
CA LYS A 106 -8.11 -9.76 -34.93
C LYS A 106 -8.82 -8.86 -35.97
N PRO A 107 -8.92 -7.55 -35.72
CA PRO A 107 -9.67 -6.67 -36.60
C PRO A 107 -9.00 -6.58 -37.97
N LYS A 108 -9.80 -6.72 -39.04
CA LYS A 108 -9.30 -6.66 -40.42
C LYS A 108 -9.17 -5.23 -40.96
N THR A 109 -9.83 -4.27 -40.33
CA THR A 109 -9.89 -2.89 -40.79
C THR A 109 -10.06 -1.95 -39.60
N MET A 110 -9.28 -0.87 -39.57
CA MET A 110 -9.51 0.28 -38.69
C MET A 110 -10.64 1.09 -39.34
N GLN A 111 -11.82 1.07 -38.76
CA GLN A 111 -12.92 1.94 -39.20
C GLN A 111 -13.08 3.10 -38.24
#